data_AF-A0A367ZPT7-F1
#
_entry.id   AF-A0A367ZPT7-F1
#
_cell.length_a   1.000
_cell.length_b   1.000
_cell.length_c   1.000
_cell.angle_alpha   90.00
_cell.angle_beta   90.00
_cell.angle_gamma   90.00
#
_symmetry.space_group_name_H-M   'P 1'
#
loop_
_entity.id
_entity.type
_entity.pdbx_description
1 polymer ?
#
loop_
_entity_poly.entity_id
_entity_poly.type
_entity_poly.pdbx_seq_one_letter_code
_entity_poly.pdbx_strand_id
1 'polypeptide(L)'
;MLLIRPKAEFVEPAYLQWFINHPSTQAKLAGQAAGTAVKMIGKGVLDQLAVILPPLEKQRSIVELARLAACEAALLEKLKARRKALLDGILLRQAKLSA
;
A
#
# COMPACT_ATOMS: atom_id res chain seq x y z
N MET A 1 -1.36 -20.43 4.09
CA MET A 1 -0.30 -19.42 3.87
C MET A 1 0.58 -19.89 2.73
N LEU A 2 0.85 -19.03 1.75
CA LEU A 2 1.78 -19.32 0.67
C LEU A 2 3.07 -18.52 0.93
N LEU A 3 4.23 -19.18 0.90
CA LEU A 3 5.53 -18.52 1.06
C LEU A 3 6.17 -18.39 -0.31
N ILE A 4 6.48 -17.15 -0.71
CA ILE A 4 7.18 -16.86 -1.96
C ILE A 4 8.65 -16.58 -1.63
N ARG A 5 9.57 -17.33 -2.26
CA ARG A 5 11.02 -17.12 -2.12
C ARG A 5 11.58 -16.63 -3.46
N PRO A 6 11.77 -15.31 -3.63
CA PRO A 6 12.38 -14.78 -4.84
C PRO A 6 13.87 -15.15 -4.90
N LYS A 7 14.40 -15.29 -6.12
CA LYS A 7 15.84 -15.38 -6.35
C LYS A 7 16.44 -13.98 -6.21
N ALA A 8 17.13 -13.73 -5.10
CA ALA A 8 17.68 -12.41 -4.76
C ALA A 8 18.68 -11.87 -5.79
N GLU A 9 19.26 -12.75 -6.61
CA GLU A 9 20.12 -12.41 -7.74
C GLU A 9 19.41 -11.57 -8.82
N PHE A 10 18.08 -11.71 -8.94
CA PHE A 10 17.28 -11.09 -10.00
C PHE A 10 16.20 -10.16 -9.47
N VAL A 11 15.72 -10.41 -8.25
CA VAL A 11 14.55 -9.73 -7.69
C VAL A 11 14.81 -9.31 -6.25
N GLU A 12 14.69 -8.02 -6.00
CA GLU A 12 14.66 -7.45 -4.66
C GLU A 12 13.36 -7.89 -3.95
N PRO A 13 13.42 -8.60 -2.80
CA PRO A 13 12.23 -9.09 -2.12
C PRO A 13 11.20 -8.00 -1.79
N ALA A 14 11.68 -6.81 -1.39
CA ALA A 14 10.81 -5.67 -1.10
C ALA A 14 10.09 -5.14 -2.36
N TYR A 15 10.73 -5.24 -3.53
CA TYR A 15 10.11 -4.86 -4.80
C TYR A 15 8.99 -5.83 -5.17
N LEU A 16 9.22 -7.14 -5.03
CA LEU A 16 8.19 -8.14 -5.28
C LEU A 16 6.99 -7.95 -4.34
N GLN A 17 7.25 -7.69 -3.06
CA GLN A 17 6.21 -7.38 -2.09
C GLN A 17 5.43 -6.13 -2.49
N TRP A 18 6.11 -5.04 -2.85
CA TRP A 18 5.46 -3.81 -3.31
C TRP A 18 4.62 -4.06 -4.56
N PHE A 19 5.16 -4.78 -5.55
CA PHE A 19 4.50 -5.06 -6.83
C PHE A 19 3.24 -5.91 -6.65
N ILE A 20 3.30 -6.95 -5.82
CA ILE A 20 2.12 -7.81 -5.53
C ILE A 20 1.04 -6.99 -4.83
N ASN A 21 1.40 -6.15 -3.86
CA ASN A 21 0.46 -5.34 -3.09
C ASN A 21 -0.01 -4.08 -3.84
N HIS A 22 0.57 -3.76 -4.99
CA HIS A 22 0.17 -2.61 -5.78
C HIS A 22 -1.30 -2.72 -6.21
N PRO A 23 -2.10 -1.65 -6.15
CA PRO A 23 -3.54 -1.70 -6.43
C PRO A 23 -3.89 -2.30 -7.80
N SER A 24 -3.11 -2.00 -8.84
CA SER A 24 -3.34 -2.57 -10.17
C SER A 24 -3.08 -4.08 -10.23
N THR A 25 -2.08 -4.57 -9.48
CA THR A 25 -1.78 -6.00 -9.37
C THR A 25 -2.87 -6.71 -8.57
N GLN A 26 -3.28 -6.14 -7.44
CA GLN A 26 -4.39 -6.66 -6.63
C GLN A 26 -5.70 -6.69 -7.43
N ALA A 27 -5.98 -5.68 -8.26
CA ALA A 27 -7.15 -5.66 -9.14
C ALA A 27 -7.10 -6.78 -10.18
N LYS A 28 -5.94 -7.04 -10.81
CA LYS A 28 -5.76 -8.15 -11.74
C LYS A 28 -5.95 -9.51 -11.05
N LEU A 29 -5.31 -9.69 -9.90
CA LEU A 29 -5.43 -10.92 -9.10
C LEU A 29 -6.88 -11.14 -8.63
N ALA A 30 -7.59 -10.08 -8.26
CA ALA A 30 -9.00 -10.15 -7.87
C ALA A 30 -9.93 -10.47 -9.05
N GLY A 31 -9.64 -9.98 -10.26
CA GLY A 31 -10.41 -10.29 -11.46
C GLY A 31 -10.21 -11.73 -11.95
N GLN A 32 -9.09 -12.36 -11.62
CA GLN A 32 -8.76 -13.75 -11.95
C GLN A 32 -9.16 -14.74 -10.84
N ALA A 33 -9.51 -14.25 -9.65
CA ALA A 33 -10.00 -15.09 -8.56
C ALA A 33 -11.45 -15.53 -8.87
N ALA A 34 -11.62 -16.78 -9.27
CA ALA A 34 -12.93 -17.37 -9.55
C ALA A 34 -13.85 -17.29 -8.31
N GLY A 35 -15.12 -16.96 -8.57
CA GLY A 35 -16.12 -16.53 -7.59
C GLY A 35 -16.20 -17.38 -6.32
N THR A 36 -15.82 -16.78 -5.20
CA THR A 36 -16.32 -17.08 -3.86
C THR A 36 -16.20 -15.82 -3.00
N ALA A 37 -17.06 -15.67 -2.00
CA ALA A 37 -17.08 -14.51 -1.08
C ALA A 37 -15.77 -14.33 -0.28
N VAL A 38 -14.84 -15.29 -0.37
CA VAL A 38 -13.49 -15.26 0.19
C VAL A 38 -12.50 -15.31 -0.97
N LYS A 39 -11.89 -14.18 -1.32
CA LYS A 39 -10.88 -14.07 -2.39
C LYS A 39 -9.61 -14.81 -2.01
N MET A 40 -9.60 -16.13 -2.15
CA MET A 40 -8.40 -16.93 -2.01
C MET A 40 -7.63 -16.84 -3.33
N ILE A 41 -6.55 -16.06 -3.35
CA ILE A 41 -5.66 -16.01 -4.52
C ILE A 41 -4.94 -17.37 -4.59
N GLY A 42 -5.44 -18.25 -5.45
CA GLY A 42 -4.89 -19.59 -5.63
C GLY A 42 -3.48 -19.54 -6.22
N LYS A 43 -2.66 -20.57 -5.91
CA LYS A 43 -1.29 -20.71 -6.42
C LYS A 43 -1.21 -20.55 -7.95
N GLY A 44 -2.17 -21.12 -8.69
CA GLY A 44 -2.19 -21.05 -10.16
C GLY A 44 -2.31 -19.63 -10.72
N VAL A 45 -3.01 -18.73 -10.01
CA VAL A 45 -3.12 -17.31 -10.41
C VAL A 45 -1.79 -16.58 -10.17
N LEU A 46 -1.11 -16.91 -9.07
CA LEU A 46 0.22 -16.34 -8.76
C LEU A 46 1.30 -16.85 -9.72
N ASP A 47 1.25 -18.13 -10.12
CA ASP A 47 2.21 -18.70 -11.08
C ASP A 47 2.08 -18.04 -12.48
N GLN A 48 0.90 -17.50 -12.82
CA GLN A 48 0.65 -16.78 -14.07
C GLN A 48 0.87 -15.26 -13.96
N LEU A 49 1.21 -14.74 -12.77
CA LEU A 49 1.43 -13.32 -12.58
C LEU A 49 2.72 -12.89 -13.28
N ALA A 50 2.58 -12.18 -14.39
CA ALA A 50 3.71 -11.55 -15.07
C ALA A 50 4.27 -10.39 -14.23
N VAL A 51 5.46 -10.58 -13.67
CA VAL A 51 6.18 -9.56 -12.90
C VAL A 51 7.13 -8.80 -13.82
N ILE A 52 7.04 -7.47 -13.80
CA ILE A 52 7.97 -6.62 -14.53
C ILE A 52 9.26 -6.51 -13.71
N LEU A 53 10.40 -6.90 -14.27
CA LEU A 53 11.69 -6.93 -13.57
C LEU A 53 12.66 -5.91 -14.16
N PRO A 54 12.65 -4.66 -13.67
CA PRO A 54 13.69 -3.70 -14.01
C PRO A 54 15.03 -4.09 -13.35
N PRO A 55 16.16 -3.45 -13.70
CA PRO A 55 17.44 -3.68 -13.00
C PRO A 55 17.33 -3.49 -11.49
N LEU A 56 18.12 -4.22 -10.69
CA LEU A 56 18.05 -4.21 -9.22
C LEU A 56 18.12 -2.80 -8.62
N GLU A 57 18.98 -1.94 -9.14
CA GLU A 57 19.07 -0.54 -8.71
C GLU A 57 17.75 0.22 -8.88
N LYS A 58 17.04 0.00 -10.00
CA LYS A 58 15.72 0.59 -10.22
C LYS A 58 14.67 -0.04 -9.30
N GLN A 59 14.73 -1.35 -9.04
CA GLN A 59 13.81 -2.02 -8.11
C GLN A 59 13.91 -1.39 -6.71
N ARG A 60 15.13 -1.15 -6.21
CA ARG A 60 15.40 -0.50 -4.92
C ARG A 60 14.88 0.93 -4.89
N SER A 61 15.15 1.72 -5.92
CA SER A 61 14.64 3.10 -6.02
C SER A 61 13.12 3.19 -6.03
N ILE A 62 12.44 2.26 -6.71
CA ILE A 62 10.97 2.19 -6.71
C ILE A 62 10.44 1.90 -5.31
N VAL A 63 11.03 0.92 -4.61
CA VAL A 63 10.64 0.56 -3.24
C VAL A 63 10.81 1.74 -2.30
N GLU A 64 11.94 2.43 -2.37
CA GLU A 64 12.21 3.56 -1.50
C GLU A 64 11.26 4.73 -1.77
N LEU A 65 10.98 5.03 -3.04
CA LEU A 65 10.00 6.06 -3.41
C LEU A 65 8.60 5.72 -2.88
N ALA A 66 8.18 4.46 -3.02
CA ALA A 66 6.89 4.02 -2.51
C ALA A 66 6.80 4.12 -0.98
N ARG A 67 7.88 3.78 -0.27
CA ARG A 67 7.99 3.92 1.19
C ARG A 67 7.85 5.39 1.59
N LEU A 68 8.56 6.29 0.92
CA LEU A 68 8.51 7.72 1.19
C LEU A 68 7.10 8.30 0.93
N ALA A 69 6.46 7.92 -0.18
CA ALA A 69 5.09 8.34 -0.48
C ALA A 69 4.09 7.86 0.59
N ALA A 70 4.23 6.63 1.08
CA ALA A 70 3.40 6.13 2.17
C ALA A 70 3.63 6.89 3.49
N CYS A 71 4.88 7.24 3.80
CA CYS A 71 5.21 8.08 4.95
C CYS A 71 4.60 9.48 4.83
N GLU A 72 4.68 10.11 3.66
CA GLU A 72 4.09 11.41 3.39
C GLU A 72 2.56 11.39 3.61
N ALA A 73 1.87 10.41 3.02
CA ALA A 73 0.43 10.27 3.18
C ALA A 73 0.02 10.10 4.66
N ALA A 74 0.78 9.29 5.42
CA ALA A 74 0.53 9.11 6.85
C ALA A 74 0.76 10.39 7.67
N LEU A 75 1.74 11.22 7.30
CA LEU A 75 1.98 12.51 7.93
C LEU A 75 0.86 13.52 7.61
N LEU A 76 0.39 13.55 6.37
CA LEU A 76 -0.72 14.41 5.97
C LEU A 76 -2.02 14.07 6.70
N GLU A 77 -2.34 12.80 6.87
CA GLU A 77 -3.52 12.40 7.65
C GLU A 77 -3.40 12.79 9.13
N LYS A 78 -2.21 12.64 9.73
CA LYS A 78 -1.94 13.13 11.09
C LYS A 78 -2.12 14.64 11.21
N LEU A 79 -1.62 15.40 10.23
CA LEU A 79 -1.75 16.86 10.19
C LEU A 79 -3.21 17.28 10.11
N LYS A 80 -3.97 16.64 9.20
CA LYS A 80 -5.41 16.87 9.02
C LYS A 80 -6.19 16.59 10.31
N ALA A 81 -5.92 15.47 10.97
CA ALA A 81 -6.56 15.12 12.24
C ALA A 81 -6.26 16.13 13.35
N ARG A 82 -4.99 16.56 13.49
CA ARG A 82 -4.59 17.57 14.48
C ARG A 82 -5.24 18.93 14.21
N ARG A 83 -5.32 19.35 12.95
CA ARG A 83 -5.97 20.60 12.56
C ARG A 83 -7.45 20.58 12.91
N LYS A 84 -8.15 19.47 12.65
CA LYS A 84 -9.56 19.30 13.03
C LYS A 84 -9.76 19.45 14.54
N ALA A 85 -8.98 18.71 15.34
CA ALA A 85 -9.06 18.77 16.80
C ALA A 85 -8.81 20.17 17.36
N LEU A 86 -7.87 20.93 16.77
CA LEU A 86 -7.61 22.31 17.15
C LEU A 86 -8.81 23.22 16.88
N LEU A 87 -9.40 23.14 15.69
CA LEU A 87 -10.55 23.95 15.30
C LEU A 87 -11.77 23.63 16.18
N ASP A 88 -12.06 22.35 16.38
CA ASP A 88 -13.15 21.90 17.25
C ASP A 88 -12.98 22.48 18.67
N GLY A 89 -11.75 22.48 19.20
CA GLY A 89 -11.44 23.05 20.51
C GLY A 89 -11.50 24.58 20.59
N ILE A 90 -11.27 25.30 19.48
CA ILE A 90 -11.45 26.76 19.42
C ILE A 90 -12.93 27.11 19.38
N LEU A 91 -13.69 26.44 18.50
CA LEU A 91 -15.14 26.66 18.35
C LEU A 91 -15.89 26.38 19.66
N LEU A 92 -15.54 25.29 20.35
CA LEU A 92 -16.15 24.96 21.64
C LEU A 92 -15.87 26.04 22.71
N ARG A 93 -14.68 26.63 22.72
CA ARG A 93 -14.34 27.71 23.65
C ARG A 93 -15.14 28.98 23.35
N GLN A 94 -15.29 29.34 22.08
CA GLN A 94 -16.11 30.49 21.68
C GLN A 94 -17.59 30.29 22.04
N ALA A 95 -18.15 29.11 21.79
CA ALA A 95 -19.52 28.80 22.16
C ALA A 95 -19.79 28.94 23.67
N LYS A 96 -18.80 28.62 24.51
CA LYS A 96 -18.90 28.75 25.98
C LYS A 96 -18.74 30.17 26.51
N LEU A 97 -18.11 31.07 25.75
CA LEU A 97 -17.90 32.47 26.14
C LEU A 97 -19.10 33.38 25.77
N SER A 98 -19.99 32.89 24.92
CA SER A 98 -21.20 33.59 24.47
C SER A 98 -22.46 33.26 25.30
N ALA A 99 -22.31 32.51 26.39
CA ALA A 99 -23.35 32.12 27.34
C ALA A 99 -23.01 32.67 28.72
#